data_AF-A0A941PNH5-F1
#
_entry.id   AF-A0A941PNH5-F1
#
_cell.length_a   1.000
_cell.length_b   1.000
_cell.length_c   1.000
_cell.angle_alpha   90.00
_cell.angle_beta   90.00
_cell.angle_gamma   90.00
#
_symmetry.space_group_name_H-M   'P 1'
#
loop_
_entity.id
_entity.type
_entity.pdbx_description
1 polymer ?
#
loop_
_entity_poly.entity_id
_entity_poly.type
_entity_poly.pdbx_seq_one_letter_code
_entity_poly.pdbx_strand_id
1 'polypeptide(L)' 'MEALQSILVYPLAFVVVLSIVVFVHEFGHFRVARWCGVAIETFSIGFGKTIFGWRD' A
#
# COMPACT_ATOMS: atom_id res chain seq x y z
N MET A 1 -11.79 -28.82 3.59
CA MET A 1 -10.64 -28.24 2.89
C MET A 1 -11.05 -26.95 2.18
N GLU A 2 -12.18 -26.93 1.47
CA GLU A 2 -12.76 -25.73 0.83
C GLU A 2 -12.92 -24.49 1.73
N ALA A 3 -13.44 -24.65 2.95
CA ALA A 3 -13.64 -23.53 3.87
C ALA A 3 -12.31 -22.91 4.35
N LEU A 4 -11.31 -23.75 4.63
CA LEU A 4 -9.98 -23.30 5.04
C LEU A 4 -9.29 -22.53 3.91
N GLN A 5 -9.37 -23.05 2.68
CA GLN A 5 -8.85 -22.36 1.51
C GLN A 5 -9.53 -21.00 1.32
N SER A 6 -10.85 -20.92 1.48
CA SER A 6 -11.58 -19.66 1.33
C SER A 6 -11.19 -18.62 2.39
N ILE A 7 -11.06 -19.04 3.65
CA ILE A 7 -10.72 -18.13 4.75
C ILE A 7 -9.25 -17.68 4.69
N LEU A 8 -8.35 -18.47 4.13
CA LEU A 8 -6.94 -18.12 4.04
C LEU A 8 -6.58 -17.40 2.73
N VAL A 9 -7.04 -17.92 1.59
CA VAL A 9 -6.59 -17.45 0.27
C VAL A 9 -7.24 -16.12 -0.10
N TYR A 10 -8.54 -15.94 0.14
CA TYR A 10 -9.21 -14.70 -0.27
C TYR A 10 -8.69 -13.45 0.46
N PRO A 11 -8.53 -13.44 1.80
CA PRO A 11 -7.99 -12.28 2.48
C PRO A 11 -6.53 -12.03 2.12
N LEU A 12 -5.74 -13.10 1.98
CA LEU A 12 -4.34 -12.97 1.57
C LEU A 12 -4.22 -12.38 0.16
N ALA A 13 -4.98 -12.90 -0.80
CA ALA A 13 -5.03 -12.37 -2.16
C ALA A 13 -5.49 -10.91 -2.19
N PHE A 14 -6.50 -10.56 -1.37
CA PHE A 14 -6.96 -9.18 -1.23
C PHE A 14 -5.85 -8.25 -0.76
N VAL A 15 -5.13 -8.60 0.32
CA VAL A 15 -4.03 -7.79 0.84
C VAL A 15 -2.92 -7.65 -0.20
N VAL A 16 -2.53 -8.74 -0.87
CA VAL A 16 -1.48 -8.70 -1.90
C VAL A 16 -1.85 -7.77 -3.05
N VAL A 17 -3.05 -7.92 -3.61
CA VAL A 17 -3.51 -7.09 -4.73
C VAL A 17 -3.63 -5.63 -4.29
N LEU A 18 -4.21 -5.37 -3.12
CA LEU A 18 -4.36 -4.02 -2.61
C LEU A 18 -2.99 -3.36 -2.36
N SER A 19 -2.02 -4.08 -1.80
CA SER A 19 -0.65 -3.57 -1.61
C SER A 19 0.01 -3.19 -2.93
N ILE A 20 -0.15 -3.99 -3.98
CA ILE A 20 0.39 -3.66 -5.32
C ILE A 20 -0.28 -2.40 -5.87
N VAL A 21 -1.60 -2.29 -5.76
CA VAL A 21 -2.35 -1.12 -6.25
C VAL A 21 -1.93 0.15 -5.52
N VAL A 22 -1.85 0.12 -4.19
CA VAL A 22 -1.41 1.25 -3.36
C VAL A 22 0.03 1.63 -3.69
N PHE A 23 0.93 0.65 -3.86
CA PHE A 23 2.31 0.90 -4.25
C PHE A 23 2.40 1.65 -5.59
N VAL A 24 1.68 1.19 -6.62
CA VAL A 24 1.69 1.83 -7.94
C VAL A 24 1.08 3.22 -7.89
N HIS A 25 0.03 3.42 -7.07
CA HIS A 25 -0.60 4.73 -6.86
C HIS A 25 0.36 5.76 -6.28
N GLU A 26 0.97 5.43 -5.14
CA GLU A 26 1.94 6.30 -4.46
C GLU A 26 3.17 6.54 -5.33
N PHE A 27 3.65 5.50 -6.04
CA PHE A 27 4.76 5.62 -6.97
C PHE A 27 4.45 6.57 -8.13
N GLY A 28 3.22 6.57 -8.62
CA GLY A 28 2.74 7.51 -9.63
C GLY A 28 2.86 8.95 -9.16
N HIS A 29 2.37 9.26 -7.95
CA HIS A 29 2.51 10.58 -7.34
C HIS A 29 3.97 10.99 -7.19
N PHE A 30 4.80 10.09 -6.66
CA PHE A 30 6.24 10.33 -6.50
C PHE A 30 6.93 10.64 -7.83
N ARG A 31 6.61 9.86 -8.88
CA ARG A 31 7.23 10.01 -10.20
C ARG A 31 6.81 11.31 -10.88
N VAL A 32 5.53 11.65 -10.83
CA VAL A 32 5.00 12.90 -11.41
C VAL A 32 5.55 14.12 -10.65
N ALA A 33 5.58 14.08 -9.32
CA ALA A 33 6.16 15.15 -8.51
C ALA A 33 7.64 15.39 -8.83
N ARG A 34 8.43 14.33 -9.02
CA ARG A 34 9.82 14.40 -9.49
C ARG A 34 9.94 15.07 -10.87
N TRP A 35 9.06 14.72 -11.81
CA TRP A 35 9.05 15.33 -13.14
C TRP A 35 8.66 16.82 -13.12
N CYS A 36 7.81 17.22 -12.16
CA CYS A 36 7.45 18.61 -11.93
C CYS A 36 8.49 19.40 -11.13
N GLY A 37 9.63 18.79 -10.76
CA GLY A 37 10.69 19.45 -10.00
C GLY A 37 10.36 19.68 -8.51
N VAL A 38 9.37 18.97 -7.98
CA VAL A 38 9.02 19.03 -6.55
C VAL A 38 10.11 18.31 -5.74
N ALA A 39 10.64 18.97 -4.71
CA ALA A 39 11.56 18.34 -3.77
C ALA A 39 10.82 17.32 -2.90
N ILE A 40 11.31 16.08 -2.86
CA ILE A 40 10.71 14.98 -2.11
C ILE A 40 11.79 14.34 -1.24
N GLU A 41 11.56 14.30 0.07
CA GLU A 41 12.54 13.80 1.04
C GLU A 41 12.40 12.30 1.31
N THR A 42 11.19 11.75 1.23
CA THR A 42 10.94 10.32 1.49
C THR A 42 9.75 9.82 0.67
N PHE A 43 9.90 8.61 0.14
CA PHE A 43 8.80 7.84 -0.45
C PHE A 43 8.18 6.95 0.63
N SER A 44 6.86 7.04 0.82
CA SER A 44 6.13 6.20 1.76
C SER A 44 5.08 5.38 1.01
N ILE A 45 4.85 4.17 1.49
CA ILE A 45 3.76 3.29 1.04
C ILE A 45 2.87 3.10 2.26
N GLY A 46 1.65 3.62 2.23
CA GLY A 46 0.76 3.55 3.38
C GLY A 46 -0.67 3.95 3.05
N PHE A 47 -1.55 3.82 4.02
CA PHE A 47 -3.00 4.09 3.88
C PHE A 47 -3.38 5.51 4.30
N GLY A 48 -2.45 6.47 4.21
CA GLY A 48 -2.62 7.86 4.64
C GLY A 48 -2.71 8.02 6.16
N LYS A 49 -3.79 7.52 6.78
CA LYS A 49 -3.98 7.50 8.24
C LYS A 49 -3.41 6.22 8.83
N THR A 50 -2.74 6.34 9.98
CA THR A 50 -2.27 5.22 10.78
C THR A 50 -3.45 4.34 11.19
N ILE A 51 -3.53 3.12 10.63
CA ILE A 51 -4.59 2.15 10.94
C ILE A 51 -4.39 1.57 12.35
N PHE A 52 -3.13 1.38 12.75
CA PHE A 52 -2.74 0.92 14.08
C PHE A 52 -1.43 1.60 14.46
N GLY A 53 -1.36 2.23 15.63
CA GLY A 53 -0.18 2.92 16.11
C GLY A 53 0.00 2.64 17.59
N TRP A 54 1.18 2.14 17.95
CA TRP A 54 1.61 2.04 19.33
C TRP A 54 2.59 3.18 19.58
N ARG A 55 2.36 3.95 20.65
CA ARG A 55 3.29 4.97 21.11
C ARG A 55 3.81 4.49 22.45
N ASP A 56 5.12 4.34 22.50
CA ASP A 56 5.89 4.02 23.70
C ASP A 56 5.66 5.05 24.83
#